data_AF-A0A949YC48-F1
#
_entry.id   AF-A0A949YC48-F1
#
_cell.length_a   1.000
_cell.length_b   1.000
_cell.length_c   1.000
_cell.angle_alpha   90.00
_cell.angle_beta   90.00
_cell.angle_gamma   90.00
#
_symmetry.space_group_name_H-M   'P 1'
#
loop_
_entity.id
_entity.type
_entity.pdbx_description
1 polymer ?
#
loop_
_entity_poly.entity_id
_entity_poly.type
_entity_poly.pdbx_seq_one_letter_code
_entity_poly.pdbx_strand_id
1 'polypeptide(L)'
;MKRSSTGRPDATVTDTIRRVVTTHDPNGKTILLTDDRIPLPAFAGGKAKGAVLWTTGTVPADNIGDVQGEKRAAGMSLKGGSVLRITEFGPGFVSPMHRTLSIDYAVVLSGMLDLLLDGGEAVKLRPGDAVIQRGTSHAWHNPSADQPCRIMIAMIEAHPITIAGKRLRQTPTWRMIASVLAGTLRRASTYNVAKEKGRPLVATGIWRVLTGHDASGKAVVLSEQEIDSLPCPALNATRAVLWKTERVPADNKNDENPARAVGSASPYGSAFSIIELTPASLTKTRVDPSIDYCVVLSGEAELILDDGNGVLLSAGDVAVLRGTRQAWRNPSPNTSCHIAVCTIEARKPAYPNAPAKHQTSQKPSMSDPA
;
A
#
# COMPACT_ATOMS: atom_id res chain seq x y z
N MET A 1 -50.28 7.62 -4.13
CA MET A 1 -48.98 7.71 -4.84
C MET A 1 -47.86 7.42 -3.84
N LYS A 2 -47.27 6.22 -3.91
CA LYS A 2 -46.17 5.79 -3.03
C LYS A 2 -44.87 6.44 -3.52
N ARG A 3 -44.19 7.18 -2.65
CA ARG A 3 -42.80 7.63 -2.85
C ARG A 3 -41.89 6.43 -2.61
N SER A 4 -41.16 5.99 -3.63
CA SER A 4 -40.05 5.04 -3.45
C SER A 4 -38.78 5.82 -3.14
N SER A 5 -38.33 5.72 -1.89
CA SER A 5 -36.95 6.01 -1.50
C SER A 5 -36.15 4.70 -1.49
N THR A 6 -34.89 4.80 -1.94
CA THR A 6 -33.69 3.97 -1.64
C THR A 6 -32.88 3.62 -2.89
N GLY A 7 -32.17 4.62 -3.43
CA GLY A 7 -30.96 4.35 -4.20
C GLY A 7 -29.76 4.47 -3.25
N ARG A 8 -29.01 3.38 -3.04
CA ARG A 8 -27.61 3.47 -2.58
C ARG A 8 -26.84 4.32 -3.60
N PRO A 9 -25.90 5.19 -3.20
CA PRO A 9 -25.01 5.80 -4.17
C PRO A 9 -24.14 4.69 -4.77
N ASP A 10 -24.40 4.39 -6.04
CA ASP A 10 -23.57 3.53 -6.86
C ASP A 10 -22.21 4.23 -7.00
N ALA A 11 -21.15 3.61 -6.51
CA ALA A 11 -19.80 4.15 -6.63
C ALA A 11 -19.42 4.03 -8.10
N THR A 12 -19.77 5.04 -8.90
CA THR A 12 -19.53 5.06 -10.35
C THR A 12 -18.07 4.71 -10.63
N VAL A 13 -17.88 3.57 -11.29
CA VAL A 13 -16.58 3.10 -11.76
C VAL A 13 -16.09 4.09 -12.80
N THR A 14 -15.23 5.01 -12.39
CA THR A 14 -14.64 6.00 -13.30
C THR A 14 -13.44 5.36 -14.01
N ASP A 15 -13.27 5.66 -15.31
CA ASP A 15 -12.08 5.28 -16.11
C ASP A 15 -10.81 6.07 -15.74
N THR A 16 -10.84 6.75 -14.60
CA THR A 16 -9.75 7.57 -14.09
C THR A 16 -9.62 7.37 -12.59
N ILE A 17 -8.48 7.74 -12.02
CA ILE A 17 -8.30 7.89 -10.58
C ILE A 17 -7.65 9.23 -10.29
N ARG A 18 -8.12 9.93 -9.26
CA ARG A 18 -7.47 11.18 -8.82
C ARG A 18 -6.23 10.85 -8.00
N ARG A 19 -5.13 11.54 -8.28
CA ARG A 19 -3.87 11.42 -7.57
C ARG A 19 -3.34 12.82 -7.26
N VAL A 20 -3.10 13.08 -5.98
CA VAL A 20 -2.34 14.26 -5.54
C VAL A 20 -0.93 13.84 -5.16
N VAL A 21 0.06 14.68 -5.48
CA VAL A 21 1.46 14.43 -5.16
C VAL A 21 2.01 15.66 -4.45
N THR A 22 2.70 15.49 -3.34
CA THR A 22 3.34 16.60 -2.62
C THR A 22 4.82 16.73 -2.96
N THR A 23 5.36 17.93 -2.79
CA THR A 23 6.80 18.22 -2.87
C THR A 23 7.16 19.39 -1.95
N HIS A 24 8.44 19.73 -1.92
CA HIS A 24 8.93 20.93 -1.29
C HIS A 24 9.16 22.04 -2.33
N ASP A 25 8.81 23.27 -1.98
CA ASP A 25 9.23 24.47 -2.72
C ASP A 25 10.73 24.77 -2.44
N PRO A 26 11.34 25.76 -3.12
CA PRO A 26 12.74 26.13 -2.88
C PRO A 26 13.09 26.57 -1.45
N ASN A 27 12.10 26.96 -0.65
CA ASN A 27 12.26 27.35 0.76
C ASN A 27 12.04 26.18 1.72
N GLY A 28 11.74 24.98 1.21
CA GLY A 28 11.44 23.80 2.01
C GLY A 28 10.00 23.73 2.51
N LYS A 29 9.09 24.59 2.01
CA LYS A 29 7.67 24.53 2.34
C LYS A 29 6.98 23.44 1.53
N THR A 30 6.08 22.71 2.18
CA THR A 30 5.25 21.70 1.52
C THR A 30 4.25 22.36 0.57
N ILE A 31 4.24 21.90 -0.69
CA ILE A 31 3.31 22.29 -1.74
C ILE A 31 2.81 21.06 -2.50
N LEU A 32 1.77 21.22 -3.31
CA LEU A 32 1.40 20.23 -4.31
C LEU A 32 2.37 20.28 -5.49
N LEU A 33 2.89 19.12 -5.87
CA LEU A 33 3.55 18.92 -7.15
C LEU A 33 2.51 18.79 -8.27
N THR A 34 1.50 17.93 -8.08
CA THR A 34 0.39 17.76 -9.00
C THR A 34 -0.91 17.35 -8.29
N ASP A 35 -2.05 17.58 -8.96
CA ASP A 35 -3.38 17.06 -8.63
C ASP A 35 -4.04 16.65 -9.95
N ASP A 36 -3.93 15.37 -10.28
CA ASP A 36 -4.23 14.85 -11.62
C ASP A 36 -5.35 13.81 -11.58
N ARG A 37 -6.09 13.68 -12.68
CA ARG A 37 -6.89 12.48 -12.96
C ARG A 37 -6.13 11.58 -13.93
N ILE A 38 -5.71 10.42 -13.44
CA ILE A 38 -4.92 9.43 -14.18
C ILE A 38 -5.86 8.46 -14.90
N PRO A 39 -5.80 8.35 -16.25
CA PRO A 39 -6.57 7.37 -16.99
C PRO A 39 -6.20 5.92 -16.64
N LEU A 40 -7.17 5.01 -16.69
CA LEU A 40 -7.00 3.59 -16.46
C LEU A 40 -7.09 2.83 -17.80
N PRO A 41 -6.01 2.74 -18.59
CA PRO A 41 -6.04 2.05 -19.87
C PRO A 41 -6.39 0.56 -19.69
N ALA A 42 -7.17 0.05 -20.65
CA ALA A 42 -7.53 -1.35 -20.71
C ALA A 42 -6.35 -2.21 -21.19
N PHE A 43 -6.25 -3.41 -20.62
CA PHE A 43 -5.31 -4.45 -21.02
C PHE A 43 -5.97 -5.83 -20.95
N ALA A 44 -5.23 -6.90 -21.28
CA ALA A 44 -5.75 -8.27 -21.32
C ALA A 44 -7.03 -8.40 -22.18
N GLY A 45 -7.04 -7.74 -23.35
CA GLY A 45 -8.19 -7.75 -24.26
C GLY A 45 -9.44 -7.08 -23.70
N GLY A 46 -9.29 -6.07 -22.83
CA GLY A 46 -10.41 -5.34 -22.22
C GLY A 46 -10.93 -5.94 -20.91
N LYS A 47 -10.37 -7.07 -20.46
CA LYS A 47 -10.81 -7.77 -19.25
C LYS A 47 -10.24 -7.19 -17.96
N ALA A 48 -9.30 -6.26 -18.06
CA ALA A 48 -8.77 -5.53 -16.92
C ALA A 48 -8.35 -4.11 -17.33
N LYS A 49 -8.29 -3.20 -16.36
CA LYS A 49 -7.83 -1.82 -16.52
C LYS A 49 -6.89 -1.46 -15.38
N GLY A 50 -6.00 -0.50 -15.58
CA GLY A 50 -5.12 -0.08 -14.49
C GLY A 50 -4.03 0.88 -14.91
N ALA A 51 -3.40 1.49 -13.91
CA ALA A 51 -2.34 2.46 -14.11
C ALA A 51 -1.30 2.36 -12.99
N VAL A 52 -0.05 2.67 -13.34
CA VAL A 52 0.97 3.01 -12.35
C VAL A 52 0.72 4.45 -11.91
N LEU A 53 0.62 4.66 -10.60
CA LEU A 53 0.32 5.95 -10.00
C LEU A 53 1.59 6.66 -9.54
N TRP A 54 2.59 5.91 -9.08
CA TRP A 54 3.90 6.45 -8.74
C TRP A 54 4.94 5.35 -8.71
N THR A 55 6.20 5.72 -8.86
CA THR A 55 7.34 4.82 -8.66
C THR A 55 8.47 5.56 -7.97
N THR A 56 9.31 4.81 -7.26
CA THR A 56 10.63 5.28 -6.83
C THR A 56 11.71 4.51 -7.57
N GLY A 57 12.77 5.19 -8.01
CA GLY A 57 13.91 4.56 -8.66
C GLY A 57 14.77 3.75 -7.69
N THR A 58 14.68 4.08 -6.39
CA THR A 58 15.43 3.41 -5.32
C THR A 58 14.55 3.18 -4.09
N VAL A 59 14.84 2.12 -3.33
CA VAL A 59 14.41 1.93 -1.95
C VAL A 59 15.67 1.77 -1.07
N PRO A 60 15.90 2.63 -0.05
CA PRO A 60 15.09 3.78 0.36
C PRO A 60 14.86 4.83 -0.74
N ALA A 61 13.70 5.49 -0.68
CA ALA A 61 13.23 6.48 -1.65
C ALA A 61 14.08 7.76 -1.65
N ASP A 62 14.08 8.50 -2.76
CA ASP A 62 14.62 9.86 -2.85
C ASP A 62 13.46 10.88 -2.96
N ASN A 63 13.13 11.51 -1.84
CA ASN A 63 12.02 12.48 -1.77
C ASN A 63 12.34 13.84 -2.40
N ILE A 64 13.59 14.09 -2.80
CA ILE A 64 14.02 15.36 -3.39
C ILE A 64 14.21 15.19 -4.89
N GLY A 65 15.14 14.32 -5.31
CA GLY A 65 15.55 14.17 -6.70
C GLY A 65 14.59 13.34 -7.57
N ASP A 66 13.83 12.41 -6.99
CA ASP A 66 12.92 11.55 -7.74
C ASP A 66 11.52 12.17 -7.88
N VAL A 67 11.40 13.12 -8.81
CA VAL A 67 10.17 13.91 -9.07
C VAL A 67 9.35 13.41 -10.26
N GLN A 68 9.83 12.43 -11.02
CA GLN A 68 9.16 11.92 -12.23
C GLN A 68 8.69 10.47 -12.06
N GLY A 69 8.25 10.11 -10.86
CA GLY A 69 7.82 8.75 -10.51
C GLY A 69 6.67 8.24 -11.39
N GLU A 70 5.89 9.14 -11.97
CA GLU A 70 4.78 8.87 -12.88
C GLU A 70 5.21 8.49 -14.31
N LYS A 71 6.41 8.91 -14.75
CA LYS A 71 6.90 8.67 -16.12
C LYS A 71 7.78 7.44 -16.25
N ARG A 72 8.31 6.94 -15.14
CA ARG A 72 9.22 5.79 -15.14
C ARG A 72 8.47 4.53 -15.55
N ALA A 73 8.96 3.89 -16.62
CA ALA A 73 8.46 2.59 -17.04
C ALA A 73 8.66 1.57 -15.92
N ALA A 74 7.55 1.00 -15.42
CA ALA A 74 7.55 -0.08 -14.46
C ALA A 74 6.87 -1.31 -15.05
N GLY A 75 7.50 -2.48 -14.87
CA GLY A 75 6.89 -3.77 -15.16
C GLY A 75 5.86 -4.14 -14.09
N MET A 76 5.84 -5.40 -13.67
CA MET A 76 5.06 -5.77 -12.48
C MET A 76 5.69 -5.19 -11.22
N SER A 77 6.98 -5.41 -11.01
CA SER A 77 7.78 -4.76 -9.98
C SER A 77 8.94 -3.97 -10.62
N LEU A 78 9.58 -3.11 -9.84
CA LEU A 78 10.76 -2.36 -10.23
C LEU A 78 11.97 -2.82 -9.42
N LYS A 79 13.02 -3.28 -10.09
CA LYS A 79 14.29 -3.63 -9.43
C LYS A 79 14.91 -2.34 -8.88
N GLY A 80 15.38 -2.38 -7.65
CA GLY A 80 15.91 -1.21 -6.95
C GLY A 80 14.86 -0.39 -6.23
N GLY A 81 13.56 -0.48 -6.56
CA GLY A 81 12.59 0.59 -6.27
C GLY A 81 11.25 0.13 -5.71
N SER A 82 10.26 1.03 -5.78
CA SER A 82 8.86 0.75 -5.45
C SER A 82 7.90 1.22 -6.53
N VAL A 83 6.72 0.62 -6.57
CA VAL A 83 5.65 0.90 -7.54
C VAL A 83 4.31 0.96 -6.81
N LEU A 84 3.62 2.09 -6.90
CA LEU A 84 2.22 2.21 -6.54
C LEU A 84 1.36 2.04 -7.79
N ARG A 85 0.37 1.15 -7.74
CA ARG A 85 -0.57 0.98 -8.85
C ARG A 85 -1.99 0.70 -8.39
N ILE A 86 -2.89 0.93 -9.32
CA ILE A 86 -4.26 0.46 -9.23
C ILE A 86 -4.56 -0.52 -10.34
N THR A 87 -5.37 -1.52 -10.04
CA THR A 87 -5.83 -2.50 -11.03
C THR A 87 -7.30 -2.80 -10.80
N GLU A 88 -8.05 -2.83 -11.89
CA GLU A 88 -9.42 -3.25 -11.95
C GLU A 88 -9.53 -4.54 -12.78
N PHE A 89 -10.13 -5.57 -12.18
CA PHE A 89 -10.38 -6.85 -12.81
C PHE A 89 -11.85 -6.90 -13.22
N GLY A 90 -12.10 -7.10 -14.51
CA GLY A 90 -13.46 -7.29 -15.02
C GLY A 90 -14.10 -8.60 -14.53
N PRO A 91 -15.42 -8.75 -14.69
CA PRO A 91 -16.15 -9.93 -14.23
C PRO A 91 -15.57 -11.25 -14.76
N GLY A 92 -15.44 -12.25 -13.89
CA GLY A 92 -14.91 -13.58 -14.19
C GLY A 92 -13.42 -13.62 -14.62
N PHE A 93 -12.72 -12.48 -14.63
CA PHE A 93 -11.34 -12.44 -15.09
C PHE A 93 -10.39 -13.08 -14.07
N VAL A 94 -9.45 -13.87 -14.57
CA VAL A 94 -8.34 -14.46 -13.79
C VAL A 94 -7.04 -13.89 -14.34
N SER A 95 -6.21 -13.30 -13.49
CA SER A 95 -4.88 -12.85 -13.88
C SER A 95 -3.93 -14.04 -14.07
N PRO A 96 -2.84 -13.90 -14.83
CA PRO A 96 -1.80 -14.91 -14.88
C PRO A 96 -1.22 -15.21 -13.49
N MET A 97 -0.93 -16.48 -13.24
CA MET A 97 -0.17 -16.92 -12.08
C MET A 97 1.28 -16.44 -12.22
N HIS A 98 1.75 -15.65 -11.25
CA HIS A 98 3.08 -15.03 -11.32
C HIS A 98 3.70 -14.78 -9.95
N ARG A 99 5.03 -14.63 -9.95
CA ARG A 99 5.83 -14.23 -8.78
C ARG A 99 6.67 -13.00 -9.14
N THR A 100 6.72 -12.03 -8.24
CA THR A 100 7.64 -10.88 -8.24
C THR A 100 8.65 -11.00 -7.09
N LEU A 101 9.83 -10.39 -7.24
CA LEU A 101 10.80 -10.24 -6.14
C LEU A 101 10.50 -8.96 -5.36
N SER A 102 9.35 -8.95 -4.70
CA SER A 102 8.85 -7.82 -3.93
C SER A 102 8.12 -8.28 -2.68
N ILE A 103 7.95 -7.36 -1.75
CA ILE A 103 6.85 -7.41 -0.80
C ILE A 103 5.75 -6.50 -1.34
N ASP A 104 4.51 -7.00 -1.35
CA ASP A 104 3.37 -6.24 -1.87
C ASP A 104 2.38 -5.98 -0.74
N TYR A 105 1.96 -4.72 -0.63
CA TYR A 105 0.86 -4.28 0.23
C TYR A 105 -0.33 -4.00 -0.67
N ALA A 106 -1.33 -4.87 -0.61
CA ALA A 106 -2.53 -4.74 -1.41
C ALA A 106 -3.75 -4.47 -0.53
N VAL A 107 -4.68 -3.66 -1.02
CA VAL A 107 -5.98 -3.44 -0.38
C VAL A 107 -7.09 -3.38 -1.42
N VAL A 108 -8.16 -4.13 -1.18
CA VAL A 108 -9.35 -4.11 -2.04
C VAL A 108 -10.12 -2.83 -1.78
N LEU A 109 -10.39 -2.06 -2.83
CA LEU A 109 -11.13 -0.80 -2.75
C LEU A 109 -12.62 -1.02 -2.99
N SER A 110 -12.98 -1.91 -3.93
CA SER A 110 -14.37 -2.23 -4.28
C SER A 110 -14.49 -3.62 -4.90
N GLY A 111 -15.69 -4.19 -4.88
CA GLY A 111 -15.97 -5.53 -5.40
C GLY A 111 -15.40 -6.66 -4.55
N MET A 112 -15.32 -7.86 -5.12
CA MET A 112 -14.74 -9.04 -4.48
C MET A 112 -13.57 -9.57 -5.32
N LEU A 113 -12.55 -10.09 -4.65
CA LEU A 113 -11.38 -10.66 -5.31
C LEU A 113 -10.94 -11.94 -4.60
N ASP A 114 -10.69 -13.00 -5.34
CA ASP A 114 -10.03 -14.18 -4.81
C ASP A 114 -8.52 -14.09 -5.08
N LEU A 115 -7.72 -14.23 -4.03
CA LEU A 115 -6.28 -14.44 -4.11
C LEU A 115 -6.02 -15.94 -4.27
N LEU A 116 -5.47 -16.34 -5.40
CA LEU A 116 -5.14 -17.74 -5.72
C LEU A 116 -3.64 -17.98 -5.54
N LEU A 117 -3.23 -19.03 -4.83
CA LEU A 117 -1.82 -19.36 -4.59
C LEU A 117 -1.41 -20.67 -5.28
N ASP A 118 -0.14 -20.82 -5.64
CA ASP A 118 0.33 -21.98 -6.39
C ASP A 118 0.48 -23.28 -5.57
N GLY A 119 0.26 -23.20 -4.25
CA GLY A 119 0.00 -24.32 -3.35
C GLY A 119 -1.44 -24.88 -3.42
N GLY A 120 -2.34 -24.22 -4.16
CA GLY A 120 -3.73 -24.66 -4.37
C GLY A 120 -4.75 -24.01 -3.42
N GLU A 121 -4.30 -23.17 -2.50
CA GLU A 121 -5.14 -22.37 -1.62
C GLU A 121 -5.73 -21.16 -2.37
N ALA A 122 -6.92 -20.73 -1.96
CA ALA A 122 -7.54 -19.49 -2.38
C ALA A 122 -8.19 -18.75 -1.21
N VAL A 123 -8.07 -17.42 -1.18
CA VAL A 123 -8.68 -16.57 -0.14
C VAL A 123 -9.59 -15.53 -0.77
N LYS A 124 -10.82 -15.40 -0.26
CA LYS A 124 -11.78 -14.40 -0.70
C LYS A 124 -11.57 -13.08 0.04
N LEU A 125 -11.45 -12.01 -0.72
CA LEU A 125 -11.23 -10.64 -0.25
C LEU A 125 -12.43 -9.76 -0.59
N ARG A 126 -12.76 -8.87 0.33
CA ARG A 126 -13.85 -7.87 0.29
C ARG A 126 -13.25 -6.46 0.42
N PRO A 127 -14.01 -5.40 0.12
CA PRO A 127 -13.50 -4.03 0.26
C PRO A 127 -12.98 -3.78 1.68
N GLY A 128 -11.79 -3.18 1.78
CA GLY A 128 -11.07 -2.94 3.03
C GLY A 128 -10.10 -4.06 3.44
N ASP A 129 -10.22 -5.26 2.87
CA ASP A 129 -9.29 -6.36 3.16
C ASP A 129 -7.90 -6.07 2.59
N ALA A 130 -6.89 -6.41 3.38
CA ALA A 130 -5.51 -6.21 3.06
C ALA A 130 -4.75 -7.53 2.86
N VAL A 131 -3.82 -7.53 1.91
CA VAL A 131 -2.89 -8.65 1.68
C VAL A 131 -1.46 -8.17 1.86
N ILE A 132 -0.69 -8.93 2.64
CA ILE A 132 0.76 -8.83 2.73
C ILE A 132 1.35 -9.97 1.91
N GLN A 133 1.81 -9.65 0.70
CA GLN A 133 2.30 -10.62 -0.26
C GLN A 133 3.83 -10.72 -0.20
N ARG A 134 4.36 -11.81 0.35
CA ARG A 134 5.82 -11.96 0.60
C ARG A 134 6.52 -12.69 -0.54
N GLY A 135 6.47 -12.13 -1.75
CA GLY A 135 7.10 -12.66 -2.95
C GLY A 135 6.57 -14.05 -3.35
N THR A 136 5.30 -14.30 -3.07
CA THR A 136 4.60 -15.56 -3.33
C THR A 136 4.05 -15.61 -4.76
N SER A 137 4.00 -16.81 -5.33
CA SER A 137 3.37 -17.02 -6.64
C SER A 137 1.86 -16.96 -6.49
N HIS A 138 1.22 -16.06 -7.23
CA HIS A 138 -0.22 -15.82 -7.10
C HIS A 138 -0.92 -15.41 -8.40
N ALA A 139 -2.24 -15.52 -8.39
CA ALA A 139 -3.15 -14.94 -9.36
C ALA A 139 -4.32 -14.26 -8.64
N TRP A 140 -4.95 -13.31 -9.31
CA TRP A 140 -6.16 -12.62 -8.87
C TRP A 140 -7.33 -13.09 -9.71
N HIS A 141 -8.44 -13.47 -9.07
CA HIS A 141 -9.66 -13.85 -9.75
C HIS A 141 -10.80 -12.95 -9.28
N ASN A 142 -11.48 -12.28 -10.19
CA ASN A 142 -12.76 -11.64 -9.87
C ASN A 142 -13.88 -12.70 -10.02
N PRO A 143 -14.47 -13.19 -8.92
CA PRO A 143 -15.51 -14.21 -8.98
C PRO A 143 -16.88 -13.68 -9.37
N SER A 144 -17.05 -12.36 -9.46
CA SER A 144 -18.33 -11.77 -9.85
C SER A 144 -18.63 -12.05 -11.32
N ALA A 145 -19.92 -12.29 -11.61
CA ALA A 145 -20.42 -12.48 -12.98
C ALA A 145 -20.64 -11.15 -13.72
N ASP A 146 -20.80 -10.04 -12.99
CA ASP A 146 -21.29 -8.77 -13.52
C ASP A 146 -20.60 -7.51 -12.95
N GLN A 147 -19.94 -7.61 -11.80
CA GLN A 147 -19.30 -6.47 -11.14
C GLN A 147 -17.77 -6.49 -11.28
N PRO A 148 -17.13 -5.35 -11.60
CA PRO A 148 -15.68 -5.25 -11.54
C PRO A 148 -15.19 -5.26 -10.07
N CYS A 149 -13.91 -5.57 -9.88
CA CYS A 149 -13.22 -5.45 -8.60
C CYS A 149 -11.97 -4.58 -8.77
N ARG A 150 -11.76 -3.64 -7.84
CA ARG A 150 -10.65 -2.71 -7.87
C ARG A 150 -9.75 -2.89 -6.65
N ILE A 151 -8.44 -2.97 -6.88
CA ILE A 151 -7.41 -3.14 -5.85
C ILE A 151 -6.31 -2.10 -6.04
N MET A 152 -5.77 -1.56 -4.94
CA MET A 152 -4.52 -0.82 -4.94
C MET A 152 -3.39 -1.71 -4.44
N ILE A 153 -2.22 -1.63 -5.07
CA ILE A 153 -1.05 -2.41 -4.69
C ILE A 153 0.19 -1.50 -4.67
N ALA A 154 0.88 -1.47 -3.53
CA ALA A 154 2.23 -0.95 -3.42
C ALA A 154 3.22 -2.14 -3.41
N MET A 155 4.11 -2.19 -4.40
CA MET A 155 5.12 -3.24 -4.53
C MET A 155 6.48 -2.63 -4.25
N ILE A 156 7.22 -3.23 -3.33
CA ILE A 156 8.53 -2.73 -2.86
C ILE A 156 9.54 -3.84 -3.11
N GLU A 157 10.70 -3.52 -3.69
CA GLU A 157 11.75 -4.54 -3.88
C GLU A 157 12.02 -5.32 -2.59
N ALA A 158 12.18 -6.63 -2.74
CA ALA A 158 12.57 -7.53 -1.67
C ALA A 158 13.71 -8.46 -2.12
N HIS A 159 14.48 -8.94 -1.15
CA HIS A 159 15.56 -9.88 -1.43
C HIS A 159 15.04 -11.20 -2.02
N PRO A 160 15.84 -11.89 -2.85
CA PRO A 160 15.47 -13.19 -3.40
C PRO A 160 15.18 -14.23 -2.31
N ILE A 161 14.15 -15.04 -2.53
CA ILE A 161 13.72 -16.07 -1.59
C ILE A 161 14.43 -17.40 -1.92
N THR A 162 15.03 -18.03 -0.93
CA THR A 162 15.72 -19.34 -1.07
C THR A 162 15.18 -20.36 -0.06
N ILE A 163 14.43 -21.37 -0.50
CA ILE A 163 13.83 -22.38 0.39
C ILE A 163 14.49 -23.73 0.12
N ALA A 164 14.94 -24.41 1.17
CA ALA A 164 15.68 -25.68 1.08
C ALA A 164 16.83 -25.61 0.04
N GLY A 165 17.59 -24.51 0.04
CA GLY A 165 18.69 -24.27 -0.92
C GLY A 165 18.25 -23.86 -2.34
N LYS A 166 16.96 -23.92 -2.67
CA LYS A 166 16.42 -23.56 -3.98
C LYS A 166 15.97 -22.10 -4.01
N ARG A 167 16.60 -21.30 -4.88
CA ARG A 167 16.18 -19.92 -5.15
C ARG A 167 14.89 -19.91 -5.97
N LEU A 168 13.85 -19.28 -5.42
CA LEU A 168 12.59 -19.03 -6.12
C LEU A 168 12.78 -17.85 -7.10
N ARG A 169 12.39 -18.04 -8.35
CA ARG A 169 12.61 -17.07 -9.42
C ARG A 169 11.37 -16.23 -9.69
N GLN A 170 11.60 -14.97 -10.08
CA GLN A 170 10.59 -14.11 -10.68
C GLN A 170 10.02 -14.77 -11.93
N THR A 171 8.71 -14.62 -12.15
CA THR A 171 8.08 -15.04 -13.39
C THR A 171 8.48 -14.07 -14.51
N PRO A 172 9.09 -14.52 -15.61
CA PRO A 172 9.41 -13.66 -16.74
C PRO A 172 8.15 -13.09 -17.40
N THR A 173 8.18 -11.82 -17.82
CA THR A 173 7.04 -11.13 -18.42
C THR A 173 6.47 -11.84 -19.64
N TRP A 174 7.33 -12.41 -20.50
CA TRP A 174 6.89 -13.17 -21.68
C TRP A 174 6.04 -14.39 -21.31
N ARG A 175 6.31 -15.06 -20.17
CA ARG A 175 5.49 -16.20 -19.71
C ARG A 175 4.09 -15.74 -19.29
N MET A 176 3.99 -14.57 -18.66
CA MET A 176 2.70 -13.99 -18.30
C MET A 176 1.89 -13.63 -19.55
N ILE A 177 2.52 -12.98 -20.53
CA ILE A 177 1.88 -12.64 -21.82
C ILE A 177 1.41 -13.90 -22.54
N ALA A 178 2.26 -14.93 -22.63
CA ALA A 178 1.90 -16.20 -23.24
C ALA A 178 0.70 -16.87 -22.55
N SER A 179 0.63 -16.84 -21.21
CA SER A 179 -0.51 -17.39 -20.47
C SER A 179 -1.83 -16.67 -20.75
N VAL A 180 -1.80 -15.34 -20.95
CA VAL A 180 -2.98 -14.57 -21.35
C VAL A 180 -3.41 -14.96 -22.78
N LEU A 181 -2.45 -14.99 -23.72
CA LEU A 181 -2.74 -15.30 -25.13
C LEU A 181 -3.24 -16.72 -25.34
N ALA A 182 -2.66 -17.69 -24.64
CA ALA A 182 -3.03 -19.11 -24.77
C ALA A 182 -4.33 -19.47 -24.02
N GLY A 183 -4.95 -18.55 -23.29
CA GLY A 183 -6.15 -18.84 -22.49
C GLY A 183 -5.94 -19.86 -21.36
N THR A 184 -4.70 -20.26 -21.10
CA THR A 184 -4.27 -21.29 -20.12
C THR A 184 -4.35 -20.83 -18.65
N LEU A 185 -5.31 -19.97 -18.32
CA LEU A 185 -5.60 -19.63 -16.93
C LEU A 185 -6.22 -20.88 -16.28
N ARG A 186 -5.63 -21.36 -15.17
CA ARG A 186 -6.27 -22.42 -14.39
C ARG A 186 -7.66 -21.94 -14.00
N ARG A 187 -8.67 -22.81 -14.16
CA ARG A 187 -10.02 -22.51 -13.68
C ARG A 187 -9.96 -22.28 -12.18
N ALA A 188 -10.56 -21.19 -11.72
CA ALA A 188 -10.68 -20.90 -10.28
C ALA A 188 -11.32 -22.07 -9.51
N SER A 189 -12.17 -22.87 -10.16
CA SER A 189 -12.78 -24.08 -9.61
C SER A 189 -11.79 -25.20 -9.20
N THR A 190 -10.50 -25.08 -9.54
CA THR A 190 -9.45 -26.04 -9.15
C THR A 190 -8.73 -25.67 -7.86
N TYR A 191 -9.06 -24.52 -7.27
CA TYR A 191 -8.46 -24.05 -6.02
C TYR A 191 -9.38 -24.39 -4.85
N ASN A 192 -8.78 -24.83 -3.76
CA ASN A 192 -9.49 -24.98 -2.49
C ASN A 192 -9.62 -23.59 -1.89
N VAL A 193 -10.82 -23.03 -1.92
CA VAL A 193 -11.12 -21.83 -1.14
C VAL A 193 -10.91 -22.21 0.32
N ALA A 194 -9.92 -21.59 0.97
CA ALA A 194 -9.71 -21.72 2.40
C ALA A 194 -11.06 -21.46 3.05
N LYS A 195 -11.54 -22.43 3.85
CA LYS A 195 -12.88 -22.32 4.44
C LYS A 195 -12.94 -20.99 5.18
N GLU A 196 -14.00 -20.20 4.98
CA GLU A 196 -14.31 -18.96 5.71
C GLU A 196 -14.54 -19.22 7.23
N LYS A 197 -13.82 -20.16 7.84
CA LYS A 197 -13.99 -20.60 9.21
C LYS A 197 -13.70 -19.44 10.14
N GLY A 198 -14.78 -18.87 10.70
CA GLY A 198 -14.71 -17.83 11.71
C GLY A 198 -14.71 -16.39 11.17
N ARG A 199 -14.75 -16.18 9.85
CA ARG A 199 -14.86 -14.82 9.31
C ARG A 199 -16.33 -14.39 9.30
N PRO A 200 -16.72 -13.32 10.01
CA PRO A 200 -18.10 -12.86 10.00
C PRO A 200 -18.54 -12.46 8.58
N LEU A 201 -19.81 -12.71 8.26
CA LEU A 201 -20.42 -12.38 6.96
C LEU A 201 -20.40 -10.87 6.69
N VAL A 202 -20.39 -10.06 7.75
CA VAL A 202 -20.17 -8.62 7.74
C VAL A 202 -18.85 -8.35 8.44
N ALA A 203 -17.83 -7.91 7.70
CA ALA A 203 -16.57 -7.50 8.29
C ALA A 203 -16.79 -6.11 8.92
N THR A 204 -16.78 -6.04 10.26
CA THR A 204 -16.80 -4.76 11.00
C THR A 204 -15.38 -4.24 11.31
N GLY A 205 -14.34 -5.02 11.01
CA GLY A 205 -12.95 -4.64 11.21
C GLY A 205 -12.04 -5.03 10.06
N ILE A 206 -10.75 -4.71 10.22
CA ILE A 206 -9.76 -4.75 9.16
C ILE A 206 -9.19 -6.15 9.04
N TRP A 207 -9.45 -6.84 7.93
CA TRP A 207 -8.94 -8.19 7.70
C TRP A 207 -7.58 -8.17 7.00
N ARG A 208 -6.63 -8.95 7.50
CA ARG A 208 -5.30 -9.11 6.91
C ARG A 208 -5.05 -10.57 6.53
N VAL A 209 -4.65 -10.77 5.28
CA VAL A 209 -4.12 -12.03 4.75
C VAL A 209 -2.60 -11.90 4.62
N LEU A 210 -1.87 -12.81 5.25
CA LEU A 210 -0.42 -12.91 5.13
C LEU A 210 -0.07 -14.14 4.29
N THR A 211 0.68 -13.96 3.22
CA THR A 211 1.19 -15.09 2.44
C THR A 211 2.66 -15.37 2.71
N GLY A 212 3.04 -16.60 2.43
CA GLY A 212 4.42 -17.04 2.50
C GLY A 212 4.59 -18.34 1.74
N HIS A 213 5.56 -19.12 2.16
CA HIS A 213 5.90 -20.35 1.47
C HIS A 213 5.97 -21.52 2.45
N ASP A 214 5.51 -22.69 2.00
CA ASP A 214 5.70 -23.94 2.73
C ASP A 214 7.16 -24.45 2.61
N ALA A 215 7.43 -25.59 3.25
CA ALA A 215 8.76 -26.22 3.22
C ALA A 215 9.23 -26.64 1.80
N SER A 216 8.30 -26.81 0.85
CA SER A 216 8.59 -27.14 -0.55
C SER A 216 8.81 -25.90 -1.44
N GLY A 217 8.52 -24.71 -0.91
CA GLY A 217 8.57 -23.45 -1.62
C GLY A 217 7.31 -23.10 -2.41
N LYS A 218 6.18 -23.75 -2.10
CA LYS A 218 4.85 -23.41 -2.63
C LYS A 218 4.23 -22.27 -1.85
N ALA A 219 3.55 -21.37 -2.54
CA ALA A 219 2.84 -20.27 -1.92
C ALA A 219 1.63 -20.78 -1.14
N VAL A 220 1.54 -20.35 0.11
CA VAL A 220 0.49 -20.71 1.07
C VAL A 220 0.05 -19.48 1.86
N VAL A 221 -1.12 -19.55 2.48
CA VAL A 221 -1.60 -18.58 3.45
C VAL A 221 -0.98 -18.92 4.81
N LEU A 222 -0.24 -17.98 5.38
CA LEU A 222 0.35 -18.15 6.71
C LEU A 222 -0.61 -17.74 7.82
N SER A 223 -1.42 -16.70 7.59
CA SER A 223 -2.43 -16.25 8.55
C SER A 223 -3.54 -15.46 7.86
N GLU A 224 -4.76 -15.64 8.36
CA GLU A 224 -5.91 -14.79 8.10
C GLU A 224 -6.46 -14.32 9.44
N GLN A 225 -6.50 -13.02 9.67
CA GLN A 225 -6.94 -12.48 10.94
C GLN A 225 -7.51 -11.07 10.81
N GLU A 226 -8.44 -10.75 11.69
CA GLU A 226 -8.82 -9.38 11.97
C GLU A 226 -7.67 -8.69 12.72
N ILE A 227 -7.43 -7.42 12.40
CA ILE A 227 -6.40 -6.58 13.01
C ILE A 227 -7.08 -5.48 13.81
N ASP A 228 -6.69 -5.37 15.07
CA ASP A 228 -7.18 -4.33 15.96
C ASP A 228 -6.72 -2.94 15.50
N SER A 229 -7.66 -2.00 15.49
CA SER A 229 -7.38 -0.57 15.39
C SER A 229 -7.08 -0.05 16.79
N LEU A 230 -5.84 0.38 17.04
CA LEU A 230 -5.39 0.85 18.35
C LEU A 230 -5.17 2.37 18.36
N PRO A 231 -5.44 3.05 19.49
CA PRO A 231 -5.14 4.48 19.62
C PRO A 231 -3.66 4.76 19.31
N CYS A 232 -3.41 5.79 18.51
CA CYS A 232 -2.08 6.25 18.14
C CYS A 232 -1.89 7.72 18.57
N PRO A 233 -1.47 7.98 19.83
CA PRO A 233 -1.30 9.34 20.36
C PRO A 233 -0.30 10.19 19.57
N ALA A 234 0.67 9.56 18.90
CA ALA A 234 1.63 10.23 18.03
C ALA A 234 0.98 10.83 16.77
N LEU A 235 -0.10 10.20 16.27
CA LEU A 235 -0.85 10.68 15.12
C LEU A 235 -2.09 11.49 15.53
N ASN A 236 -2.59 11.33 16.76
CA ASN A 236 -3.92 11.78 17.18
C ASN A 236 -5.04 11.15 16.33
N ALA A 237 -4.96 9.83 16.15
CA ALA A 237 -5.93 9.02 15.41
C ALA A 237 -5.90 7.58 15.93
N THR A 238 -6.75 6.72 15.40
CA THR A 238 -6.66 5.27 15.60
C THR A 238 -5.92 4.65 14.40
N ARG A 239 -5.10 3.62 14.64
CA ARG A 239 -4.29 2.99 13.59
C ARG A 239 -4.24 1.48 13.77
N ALA A 240 -4.56 0.75 12.71
CA ALA A 240 -4.29 -0.67 12.57
C ALA A 240 -2.98 -0.86 11.81
N VAL A 241 -1.96 -1.44 12.44
CA VAL A 241 -0.68 -1.77 11.79
C VAL A 241 -0.75 -3.18 11.23
N LEU A 242 -0.80 -3.30 9.91
CA LEU A 242 -0.97 -4.56 9.20
C LEU A 242 0.36 -5.28 9.00
N TRP A 243 1.40 -4.51 8.67
CA TRP A 243 2.76 -5.02 8.49
C TRP A 243 3.80 -3.92 8.67
N LYS A 244 5.04 -4.35 8.94
CA LYS A 244 6.26 -3.55 9.04
C LYS A 244 7.45 -4.43 8.69
N THR A 245 8.37 -3.91 7.91
CA THR A 245 9.69 -4.50 7.67
C THR A 245 10.73 -3.70 8.45
N GLU A 246 11.84 -4.33 8.84
CA GLU A 246 12.93 -3.62 9.52
C GLU A 246 13.89 -2.93 8.55
N ARG A 247 13.78 -3.24 7.25
CA ARG A 247 14.63 -2.67 6.20
C ARG A 247 13.92 -2.68 4.85
N VAL A 248 14.45 -1.89 3.93
CA VAL A 248 14.15 -1.95 2.51
C VAL A 248 15.47 -2.05 1.74
N PRO A 249 15.63 -3.00 0.79
CA PRO A 249 14.70 -4.09 0.43
C PRO A 249 14.38 -5.05 1.59
N ALA A 250 13.14 -5.58 1.61
CA ALA A 250 12.67 -6.45 2.69
C ALA A 250 13.24 -7.88 2.61
N ASP A 251 13.23 -8.62 3.73
CA ASP A 251 13.46 -10.07 3.77
C ASP A 251 12.13 -10.82 3.93
N ASN A 252 11.67 -11.41 2.83
CA ASN A 252 10.40 -12.13 2.78
C ASN A 252 10.39 -13.46 3.57
N LYS A 253 11.43 -13.80 4.34
CA LYS A 253 11.44 -14.98 5.22
C LYS A 253 11.34 -14.67 6.70
N ASN A 254 12.10 -13.69 7.17
CA ASN A 254 12.46 -13.58 8.60
C ASN A 254 11.80 -12.42 9.34
N ASP A 255 11.03 -11.59 8.66
CA ASP A 255 10.31 -10.50 9.32
C ASP A 255 9.13 -11.08 10.13
N GLU A 256 9.37 -11.30 11.44
CA GLU A 256 8.35 -11.72 12.40
C GLU A 256 7.29 -10.61 12.60
N ASN A 257 6.07 -11.06 12.90
CA ASN A 257 4.82 -10.29 12.96
C ASN A 257 4.92 -8.93 13.73
N PRO A 258 4.78 -7.78 13.06
CA PRO A 258 5.02 -6.46 13.65
C PRO A 258 3.78 -5.77 14.24
N ALA A 259 2.64 -6.47 14.37
CA ALA A 259 1.45 -5.92 15.02
C ALA A 259 1.69 -5.49 16.50
N ARG A 260 2.89 -5.74 17.07
CA ARG A 260 3.28 -5.40 18.45
C ARG A 260 4.01 -4.06 18.63
N ALA A 261 4.41 -3.35 17.57
CA ALA A 261 5.16 -2.10 17.72
C ALA A 261 4.32 -0.84 17.46
N VAL A 262 3.20 -0.69 18.17
CA VAL A 262 2.48 0.60 18.24
C VAL A 262 3.35 1.57 19.05
N GLY A 263 4.22 2.34 18.38
CA GLY A 263 4.99 3.40 19.06
C GLY A 263 6.36 3.76 18.47
N SER A 264 6.95 2.96 17.57
CA SER A 264 8.25 3.35 16.99
C SER A 264 8.06 4.30 15.80
N ALA A 265 8.35 5.59 16.03
CA ALA A 265 8.40 6.67 15.03
C ALA A 265 9.62 6.60 14.08
N SER A 266 10.36 5.48 14.06
CA SER A 266 11.62 5.36 13.30
C SER A 266 11.44 4.56 12.00
N PRO A 267 12.02 5.02 10.88
CA PRO A 267 11.65 4.67 9.51
C PRO A 267 12.33 3.43 8.95
N TYR A 268 12.99 2.59 9.75
CA TYR A 268 13.71 1.44 9.21
C TYR A 268 12.73 0.55 8.43
N GLY A 269 12.92 0.46 7.11
CA GLY A 269 12.11 -0.36 6.21
C GLY A 269 10.83 0.26 5.66
N SER A 270 9.72 -0.47 5.81
CA SER A 270 8.42 -0.10 5.25
C SER A 270 7.30 -0.53 6.17
N ALA A 271 6.14 0.10 6.11
CA ALA A 271 4.98 -0.26 6.90
C ALA A 271 3.69 -0.15 6.10
N PHE A 272 2.73 -1.01 6.40
CA PHE A 272 1.37 -0.92 5.88
C PHE A 272 0.38 -0.82 7.04
N SER A 273 -0.47 0.20 7.00
CA SER A 273 -1.44 0.46 8.06
C SER A 273 -2.71 1.10 7.51
N ILE A 274 -3.80 0.97 8.25
CA ILE A 274 -5.01 1.75 8.03
C ILE A 274 -5.17 2.71 9.20
N ILE A 275 -5.34 3.99 8.87
CA ILE A 275 -5.62 5.06 9.82
C ILE A 275 -7.13 5.29 9.79
N GLU A 276 -7.76 5.32 10.96
CA GLU A 276 -9.12 5.82 11.13
C GLU A 276 -9.05 7.25 11.66
N LEU A 277 -9.64 8.17 10.90
CA LEU A 277 -9.93 9.53 11.33
C LEU A 277 -11.36 9.56 11.84
N THR A 278 -11.53 9.70 13.15
CA THR A 278 -12.86 9.86 13.77
C THR A 278 -13.54 11.14 13.28
N PRO A 279 -14.88 11.27 13.44
CA PRO A 279 -15.58 12.47 12.98
C PRO A 279 -15.00 13.76 13.56
N ALA A 280 -14.87 14.79 12.72
CA ALA A 280 -14.29 16.10 13.04
C ALA A 280 -12.86 16.06 13.61
N SER A 281 -12.12 14.96 13.42
CA SER A 281 -10.75 14.82 13.93
C SER A 281 -9.72 15.53 13.05
N LEU A 282 -8.59 15.89 13.68
CA LEU A 282 -7.41 16.45 13.05
C LEU A 282 -6.18 15.71 13.59
N THR A 283 -5.36 15.15 12.70
CA THR A 283 -4.11 14.52 13.10
C THR A 283 -3.06 15.57 13.46
N LYS A 284 -2.05 15.16 14.23
CA LYS A 284 -0.87 16.00 14.46
C LYS A 284 -0.12 16.22 13.15
N THR A 285 0.35 17.45 12.92
CA THR A 285 1.27 17.76 11.83
C THR A 285 2.56 16.96 12.00
N ARG A 286 2.97 16.25 10.95
CA ARG A 286 4.15 15.38 10.95
C ARG A 286 5.02 15.60 9.72
N VAL A 287 6.32 15.37 9.90
CA VAL A 287 7.31 15.24 8.82
C VAL A 287 7.98 13.91 9.04
N ASP A 288 7.84 13.00 8.09
CA ASP A 288 8.48 11.70 8.15
C ASP A 288 9.50 11.58 7.04
N PRO A 289 10.70 11.03 7.32
CA PRO A 289 11.69 10.72 6.28
C PRO A 289 11.26 9.47 5.50
N SER A 290 10.07 9.53 4.89
CA SER A 290 9.46 8.46 4.12
C SER A 290 8.81 9.00 2.86
N ILE A 291 8.57 8.11 1.90
CA ILE A 291 7.51 8.31 0.92
C ILE A 291 6.27 7.53 1.40
N ASP A 292 5.13 8.19 1.46
CA ASP A 292 3.87 7.57 1.84
C ASP A 292 2.93 7.46 0.63
N TYR A 293 2.45 6.26 0.36
CA TYR A 293 1.38 6.00 -0.59
C TYR A 293 0.07 5.84 0.18
N CYS A 294 -0.81 6.82 0.04
CA CYS A 294 -2.08 6.89 0.75
C CYS A 294 -3.25 6.67 -0.21
N VAL A 295 -4.26 5.91 0.22
CA VAL A 295 -5.55 5.82 -0.46
C VAL A 295 -6.68 6.00 0.53
N VAL A 296 -7.64 6.84 0.20
CA VAL A 296 -8.86 6.97 1.00
C VAL A 296 -9.75 5.76 0.70
N LEU A 297 -9.99 4.92 1.69
CA LEU A 297 -10.82 3.71 1.56
C LEU A 297 -12.31 4.03 1.70
N SER A 298 -12.66 4.95 2.59
CA SER A 298 -14.04 5.35 2.85
C SER A 298 -14.11 6.75 3.43
N GLY A 299 -15.21 7.45 3.18
CA GLY A 299 -15.42 8.82 3.67
C GLY A 299 -14.57 9.83 2.92
N GLU A 300 -14.29 10.95 3.57
CA GLU A 300 -13.51 12.06 3.03
C GLU A 300 -12.44 12.48 4.03
N ALA A 301 -11.27 12.84 3.52
CA ALA A 301 -10.17 13.35 4.31
C ALA A 301 -9.51 14.51 3.60
N GLU A 302 -9.22 15.56 4.35
CA GLU A 302 -8.53 16.73 3.85
C GLU A 302 -7.06 16.67 4.24
N LEU A 303 -6.19 16.66 3.23
CA LEU A 303 -4.74 16.73 3.38
C LEU A 303 -4.33 18.19 3.57
N ILE A 304 -3.94 18.55 4.80
CA ILE A 304 -3.50 19.89 5.17
C ILE A 304 -1.99 20.02 4.97
N LEU A 305 -1.58 21.05 4.22
CA LEU A 305 -0.17 21.38 3.93
C LEU A 305 0.31 22.57 4.78
N ASP A 306 1.55 23.03 4.56
CA ASP A 306 2.23 24.05 5.38
C ASP A 306 1.61 25.45 5.31
N ASP A 307 0.89 25.77 4.25
CA ASP A 307 0.17 27.04 4.12
C ASP A 307 -1.18 27.04 4.83
N GLY A 308 -1.59 25.92 5.44
CA GLY A 308 -2.91 25.73 6.01
C GLY A 308 -4.00 25.49 4.97
N ASN A 309 -3.66 25.46 3.66
CA ASN A 309 -4.58 25.02 2.63
C ASN A 309 -4.71 23.49 2.68
N GLY A 310 -5.93 23.04 2.42
CA GLY A 310 -6.28 21.63 2.41
C GLY A 310 -6.70 21.15 1.03
N VAL A 311 -6.30 19.93 0.68
CA VAL A 311 -6.87 19.22 -0.47
C VAL A 311 -7.84 18.19 0.04
N LEU A 312 -9.12 18.30 -0.34
CA LEU A 312 -10.12 17.29 -0.01
C LEU A 312 -9.96 16.08 -0.94
N LEU A 313 -9.78 14.90 -0.34
CA LEU A 313 -9.76 13.59 -0.99
C LEU A 313 -10.98 12.78 -0.55
N SER A 314 -11.65 12.13 -1.50
CA SER A 314 -12.78 11.23 -1.24
C SER A 314 -12.37 9.78 -1.45
N ALA A 315 -13.21 8.83 -1.04
CA ALA A 315 -12.96 7.40 -1.22
C ALA A 315 -12.55 7.05 -2.67
N GLY A 316 -11.41 6.35 -2.81
CA GLY A 316 -10.78 6.02 -4.08
C GLY A 316 -9.68 6.98 -4.53
N ASP A 317 -9.61 8.19 -3.98
CA ASP A 317 -8.53 9.14 -4.29
C ASP A 317 -7.21 8.73 -3.61
N VAL A 318 -6.10 9.08 -4.27
CA VAL A 318 -4.75 8.70 -3.86
C VAL A 318 -3.90 9.94 -3.56
N ALA A 319 -3.09 9.87 -2.51
CA ALA A 319 -2.05 10.85 -2.22
C ALA A 319 -0.67 10.18 -2.17
N VAL A 320 0.31 10.82 -2.79
CA VAL A 320 1.73 10.44 -2.71
C VAL A 320 2.46 11.54 -1.95
N LEU A 321 2.86 11.23 -0.72
CA LEU A 321 3.50 12.20 0.17
C LEU A 321 5.01 12.00 0.14
N ARG A 322 5.76 12.97 -0.41
CA ARG A 322 7.21 12.86 -0.63
C ARG A 322 7.99 13.49 0.52
N GLY A 323 7.88 12.91 1.71
CA GLY A 323 8.58 13.36 2.93
C GLY A 323 8.18 14.75 3.38
N THR A 324 6.97 15.18 3.03
CA THR A 324 6.48 16.53 3.26
C THR A 324 5.81 16.69 4.61
N ARG A 325 5.79 17.92 5.13
CA ARG A 325 5.06 18.28 6.34
C ARG A 325 3.56 18.33 6.06
N GLN A 326 2.77 17.54 6.78
CA GLN A 326 1.33 17.47 6.55
C GLN A 326 0.54 17.01 7.78
N ALA A 327 -0.77 17.26 7.74
CA ALA A 327 -1.77 16.70 8.63
C ALA A 327 -3.00 16.24 7.83
N TRP A 328 -3.86 15.44 8.46
CA TRP A 328 -5.12 14.97 7.90
C TRP A 328 -6.28 15.43 8.78
N ARG A 329 -7.31 16.00 8.16
CA ARG A 329 -8.57 16.36 8.81
C ARG A 329 -9.70 15.49 8.27
N ASN A 330 -10.55 14.96 9.14
CA ASN A 330 -11.85 14.45 8.73
C ASN A 330 -12.88 15.59 8.84
N PRO A 331 -13.40 16.12 7.72
CA PRO A 331 -14.35 17.24 7.76
C PRO A 331 -15.76 16.80 8.18
N SER A 332 -16.07 15.50 8.12
CA SER A 332 -17.40 15.00 8.48
C SER A 332 -17.61 15.03 9.99
N PRO A 333 -18.71 15.62 10.49
CA PRO A 333 -19.06 15.56 11.90
C PRO A 333 -19.72 14.22 12.29
N ASN A 334 -20.05 13.37 11.32
CA ASN A 334 -20.92 12.21 11.55
C ASN A 334 -20.27 10.85 11.23
N THR A 335 -19.28 10.83 10.33
CA THR A 335 -18.75 9.57 9.78
C THR A 335 -17.24 9.53 9.87
N SER A 336 -16.69 8.39 10.30
CA SER A 336 -15.25 8.14 10.23
C SER A 336 -14.76 8.09 8.78
N CYS A 337 -13.49 8.43 8.58
CA CYS A 337 -12.76 8.23 7.33
C CYS A 337 -11.63 7.21 7.56
N HIS A 338 -11.38 6.35 6.57
CA HIS A 338 -10.32 5.35 6.62
C HIS A 338 -9.32 5.59 5.51
N ILE A 339 -8.02 5.61 5.84
CA ILE A 339 -6.93 5.82 4.89
C ILE A 339 -5.95 4.66 5.02
N ALA A 340 -5.77 3.89 3.94
CA ALA A 340 -4.66 2.94 3.87
C ALA A 340 -3.37 3.68 3.52
N VAL A 341 -2.32 3.44 4.28
CA VAL A 341 -1.01 4.10 4.14
C VAL A 341 0.10 3.06 4.07
N CYS A 342 0.79 3.04 2.93
CA CYS A 342 2.06 2.35 2.74
C CYS A 342 3.20 3.36 2.90
N THR A 343 3.93 3.26 4.00
CA THR A 343 5.10 4.07 4.30
C THR A 343 6.36 3.33 3.88
N ILE A 344 7.27 3.99 3.16
CA ILE A 344 8.54 3.43 2.72
C ILE A 344 9.66 4.38 3.14
N GLU A 345 10.71 3.87 3.79
CA GLU A 345 11.89 4.63 4.17
C GLU A 345 12.42 5.47 3.01
N ALA A 346 12.79 6.72 3.30
CA ALA A 346 13.48 7.60 2.37
C ALA A 346 14.88 7.95 2.88
N ARG A 347 15.79 8.20 1.95
CA ARG A 347 17.13 8.69 2.26
C ARG A 347 17.01 10.03 2.99
N LYS A 348 17.87 10.24 3.99
CA LYS A 348 17.97 11.56 4.64
C LYS A 348 18.29 12.62 3.57
N PRO A 349 17.57 13.76 3.55
CA PRO A 349 17.88 14.81 2.59
C PRO A 349 19.31 15.31 2.84
N ALA A 350 20.14 15.36 1.79
CA ALA A 350 21.40 16.08 1.84
C ALA A 350 21.08 17.56 1.67
N TYR A 351 20.66 18.25 2.73
CA TYR A 351 20.58 19.72 2.69
C TYR A 351 22.01 20.28 2.61
N PRO A 352 22.36 21.11 1.60
CA PRO A 352 23.71 21.64 1.47
C PRO A 352 24.19 22.54 2.62
N ASN A 353 23.34 22.93 3.59
CA ASN A 353 23.72 23.79 4.70
C ASN A 353 22.91 23.47 5.96
N ALA A 354 23.30 22.44 6.71
CA ALA A 354 23.00 22.43 8.14
C ALA A 354 24.11 23.21 8.85
N PRO A 355 23.81 24.30 9.60
CA PRO A 355 24.84 25.00 10.35
C PRO A 355 25.51 24.01 11.30
N ALA A 356 26.85 23.95 11.25
CA ALA A 356 27.65 23.08 12.09
C ALA A 356 27.22 23.28 13.54
N LYS A 357 26.70 22.22 14.18
CA LYS A 357 26.42 22.25 15.62
C LYS A 357 27.73 22.60 16.31
N HIS A 358 27.75 23.72 17.02
CA HIS A 358 28.86 24.07 17.90
C HIS A 358 29.13 22.89 18.84
N GLN A 359 30.26 22.21 18.63
CA GLN A 359 30.85 21.36 19.65
C GLN A 359 31.30 22.31 20.77
N THR A 360 30.54 22.35 21.85
CA THR A 360 31.03 22.84 23.13
C THR A 360 32.13 21.89 23.59
N SER A 361 33.38 22.31 23.38
CA SER A 361 34.55 21.66 23.95
C SER A 361 34.45 21.74 25.48
N GLN A 362 34.06 20.65 26.13
CA GLN A 362 34.35 20.47 27.55
C GLN A 362 35.86 20.25 27.69
N LYS A 363 36.56 21.25 28.21
CA LYS A 363 37.92 21.10 28.75
C LYS A 363 37.84 20.23 30.01
N PRO A 364 38.65 19.17 30.16
CA PRO A 364 38.79 18.48 31.44
C PRO A 364 39.53 19.40 32.43
N SER A 365 38.98 19.51 33.64
CA SER A 365 39.62 20.17 34.78
C SER A 365 40.89 19.41 35.18
N MET A 366 42.02 20.11 35.26
CA MET A 366 43.21 19.62 35.93
C MET A 366 42.96 19.56 37.44
N SER A 367 43.17 18.39 38.04
CA SER A 367 43.35 18.22 39.48
C SER A 367 44.86 18.24 39.78
N ASP A 368 45.30 19.21 40.59
CA ASP A 368 46.64 19.23 41.16
C ASP A 368 46.70 18.44 42.49
N PRO A 369 47.91 17.99 42.90
CA PRO A 369 48.10 16.88 43.83
C PRO A 369 48.22 17.32 45.30
N ALA A 370 48.04 16.35 46.19
CA ALA A 370 48.55 16.35 47.57
C ALA A 370 49.34 15.07 47.81
#